data_AF-A0A453MBG6-F1
#
_entry.id   AF-A0A453MBG6-F1
#
_cell.length_a   1.000
_cell.length_b   1.000
_cell.length_c   1.000
_cell.angle_alpha   90.00
_cell.angle_beta   90.00
_cell.angle_gamma   90.00
#
_symmetry.space_group_name_H-M   'P 1'
#
loop_
_entity.id
_entity.type
_entity.pdbx_description
1 polymer ?
#
loop_
_entity_poly.entity_id
_entity_poly.type
_entity_poly.pdbx_seq_one_letter_code
_entity_poly.pdbx_strand_id
1 'polypeptide(L)'
;LIPIILTSSFHNILFSLQVFILFIIMQDIHEGLNFSAAEDESSFGIFSIKFSKDGRELVGNSNESICIYDLGANKVTERIHAHVV
;
A
#
# COMPACT_ATOMS: atom_id res chain seq x y z
N LEU A 1 7.77 14.56 43.92
CA LEU A 1 8.23 15.31 42.73
C LEU A 1 8.98 14.41 41.74
N ILE A 2 10.03 13.69 42.17
CA ILE A 2 10.84 12.76 41.35
C ILE A 2 10.03 11.70 40.58
N PRO A 3 9.05 10.96 41.16
CA PRO A 3 8.31 9.93 40.43
C PRO A 3 7.41 10.50 39.33
N ILE A 4 6.85 11.70 39.54
CA ILE A 4 6.00 12.40 38.56
C ILE A 4 6.84 12.85 37.36
N ILE A 5 8.05 13.37 37.61
CA ILE A 5 8.99 13.77 36.56
C ILE A 5 9.41 12.55 35.74
N LEU A 6 9.68 11.41 36.38
CA LEU A 6 10.06 10.18 35.71
C LEU A 6 8.91 9.65 34.83
N THR A 7 7.67 9.57 35.34
CA THR A 7 6.51 9.12 34.56
C THR A 7 6.20 10.03 33.36
N SER A 8 6.34 11.34 33.54
CA SER A 8 6.17 12.31 32.46
C SER A 8 7.29 12.18 31.42
N SER A 9 8.53 11.95 31.85
CA SER A 9 9.68 11.75 30.95
C SER A 9 9.51 10.47 30.11
N PHE A 10 9.05 9.37 30.71
CA PHE A 10 8.74 8.13 29.99
C PHE A 10 7.63 8.28 28.94
N HIS A 11 6.55 9.00 29.26
CA HIS A 11 5.47 9.25 28.28
C HIS A 11 5.96 10.07 27.08
N ASN A 12 6.80 11.08 27.31
CA ASN A 12 7.38 11.87 26.23
C ASN A 12 8.30 11.05 25.33
N ILE A 13 9.10 10.15 25.90
CA ILE A 13 9.98 9.23 25.15
C ILE A 13 9.12 8.28 24.30
N LEU A 14 8.10 7.67 24.89
CA LEU A 14 7.21 6.75 24.17
C LEU A 14 6.47 7.45 23.02
N PHE A 15 5.96 8.65 23.26
CA PHE A 15 5.31 9.47 22.23
C PHE A 15 6.30 9.83 21.11
N SER A 16 7.53 10.22 21.45
CA SER A 16 8.57 10.52 20.46
C SER A 16 8.95 9.29 19.63
N LEU A 17 9.03 8.10 20.24
CA LEU A 17 9.28 6.86 19.51
C LEU A 17 8.13 6.49 18.58
N GLN A 18 6.87 6.63 19.04
CA GLN A 18 5.69 6.37 18.22
C GLN A 18 5.66 7.28 16.98
N VAL A 19 5.96 8.57 17.16
CA VAL A 19 6.02 9.55 16.06
C VAL A 19 7.18 9.24 15.12
N PHE A 20 8.33 8.82 15.64
CA PHE A 20 9.47 8.42 14.82
C PHE A 20 9.21 7.15 13.99
N ILE A 21 8.55 6.15 14.58
CA ILE A 21 8.12 4.94 13.87
C ILE A 21 7.10 5.29 12.79
N LEU A 22 6.11 6.14 13.11
CA LEU A 22 5.14 6.65 12.13
C LEU A 22 5.82 7.42 10.98
N PHE A 23 6.86 8.19 11.28
CA PHE A 23 7.62 8.91 10.26
C PHE A 23 8.40 7.96 9.34
N ILE A 24 9.02 6.91 9.89
CA ILE A 24 9.72 5.90 9.08
C ILE A 24 8.75 5.19 8.13
N ILE A 25 7.59 4.74 8.60
CA ILE A 25 6.62 4.04 7.74
C ILE A 25 6.02 4.94 6.65
N MET A 26 5.97 6.27 6.86
CA MET A 26 5.48 7.24 5.88
C MET A 26 6.55 7.64 4.86
N GLN A 27 7.82 7.60 5.23
CA GLN A 27 8.95 7.83 4.31
C GLN A 27 9.17 6.61 3.40
N ASP A 28 8.78 5.42 3.84
CA ASP A 28 8.85 4.17 3.08
C ASP A 28 7.64 4.02 2.13
N ILE A 29 7.19 5.11 1.51
CA ILE A 29 6.23 5.03 0.39
C ILE A 29 7.04 4.74 -0.86
N HIS A 30 7.04 3.45 -1.21
CA HIS A 30 7.76 2.82 -2.31
C HIS A 30 7.38 3.38 -3.69
N GLU A 31 8.25 3.09 -4.67
CA GLU A 31 8.00 3.33 -6.10
C GLU A 31 6.55 3.00 -6.50
N GLY A 32 5.98 3.83 -7.37
CA GLY A 32 4.61 3.65 -7.84
C GLY A 32 4.40 2.29 -8.50
N LEU A 33 3.27 1.65 -8.21
CA LEU A 33 2.91 0.36 -8.80
C LEU A 33 2.62 0.53 -10.30
N ASN A 34 3.26 -0.28 -11.13
CA ASN A 34 3.08 -0.22 -12.57
C ASN A 34 2.11 -1.30 -13.07
N PHE A 35 0.90 -0.87 -13.43
CA PHE A 35 -0.13 -1.74 -13.99
C PHE A 35 -0.23 -1.67 -15.53
N SER A 36 0.65 -0.93 -16.21
CA SER A 36 0.65 -0.87 -17.67
C SER A 36 0.88 -2.27 -18.24
N ALA A 37 0.00 -2.74 -19.12
CA ALA A 37 0.30 -3.91 -19.93
C ALA A 37 1.33 -3.52 -21.01
N ALA A 38 2.18 -4.46 -21.41
CA ALA A 38 3.18 -4.22 -22.46
C ALA A 38 2.55 -4.02 -23.85
N GLU A 39 1.25 -4.31 -24.05
CA GLU A 39 0.68 -4.42 -25.40
C GLU A 39 -0.61 -3.60 -25.64
N ASP A 40 -1.28 -3.04 -24.62
CA ASP A 40 -2.62 -2.46 -24.81
C ASP A 40 -2.74 -1.05 -24.21
N GLU A 41 -2.66 -0.03 -25.06
CA GLU A 41 -2.93 1.39 -24.74
C GLU A 41 -4.44 1.68 -24.64
N SER A 42 -5.27 0.78 -24.10
CA SER A 42 -6.65 1.14 -23.75
C SER A 42 -6.64 1.81 -22.37
N SER A 43 -7.09 3.08 -22.34
CA SER A 43 -7.27 3.96 -21.18
C SER A 43 -7.33 3.23 -19.83
N PHE A 44 -6.17 3.04 -19.20
CA PHE A 44 -6.06 2.29 -17.96
C PHE A 44 -6.26 3.22 -16.75
N GLY A 45 -7.43 3.12 -16.11
CA GLY A 45 -7.69 3.72 -14.80
C GLY A 45 -8.04 2.63 -13.79
N ILE A 46 -7.32 2.59 -12.66
CA ILE A 46 -7.72 1.79 -11.50
C ILE A 46 -8.68 2.62 -10.66
N PHE A 47 -9.91 2.15 -10.50
CA PHE A 47 -10.94 2.85 -9.71
C PHE A 47 -11.01 2.35 -8.27
N SER A 48 -10.60 1.12 -8.03
CA SER A 48 -10.57 0.53 -6.69
C SER A 48 -9.47 -0.50 -6.56
N ILE A 49 -8.92 -0.58 -5.35
CA ILE A 49 -7.94 -1.60 -4.96
C ILE A 49 -8.36 -2.28 -3.67
N LYS A 50 -8.00 -3.55 -3.52
CA LYS A 50 -8.14 -4.29 -2.27
C LYS A 50 -6.91 -5.15 -2.03
N PHE A 51 -6.32 -5.01 -0.85
CA PHE A 51 -5.23 -5.88 -0.42
C PHE A 51 -5.77 -7.25 0.00
N SER A 52 -4.99 -8.28 -0.34
CA SER A 52 -5.09 -9.60 0.26
C SER A 52 -4.88 -9.53 1.78
N LYS A 53 -5.42 -10.51 2.51
CA LYS A 53 -5.32 -10.55 3.98
C LYS A 53 -3.87 -10.72 4.47
N ASP A 54 -3.03 -11.37 3.66
CA ASP A 54 -1.61 -11.59 3.96
C ASP A 54 -0.71 -10.43 3.48
N GLY A 55 -1.27 -9.45 2.78
CA GLY A 55 -0.55 -8.29 2.27
C GLY A 55 0.44 -8.57 1.14
N ARG A 56 0.39 -9.75 0.50
CA ARG A 56 1.30 -10.10 -0.61
C ARG A 56 0.80 -9.66 -1.96
N GLU A 57 -0.52 -9.68 -2.12
CA GLU A 57 -1.19 -9.32 -3.37
C GLU A 57 -2.18 -8.18 -3.14
N LEU A 58 -2.50 -7.48 -4.23
CA LEU A 58 -3.69 -6.65 -4.30
C LEU A 58 -4.46 -6.90 -5.59
N VAL A 59 -5.76 -6.65 -5.53
CA VAL A 59 -6.66 -6.71 -6.68
C VAL A 59 -7.01 -5.28 -7.07
N GLY A 60 -6.78 -4.93 -8.34
CA GLY A 60 -7.17 -3.64 -8.93
C GLY A 60 -8.28 -3.83 -9.96
N ASN A 61 -9.30 -2.98 -9.95
CA ASN A 61 -10.38 -3.01 -10.94
C ASN A 61 -10.31 -1.78 -11.87
N SER A 62 -10.49 -2.02 -13.17
CA SER A 62 -10.59 -1.02 -14.23
C SER A 62 -11.87 -1.18 -15.05
N ASN A 63 -12.06 -0.35 -16.09
CA ASN A 63 -13.22 -0.40 -16.97
C ASN A 63 -13.45 -1.76 -17.63
N GLU A 64 -12.38 -2.49 -17.96
CA GLU A 64 -12.43 -3.69 -18.79
C GLU A 64 -11.98 -4.93 -18.01
N SER A 65 -11.21 -4.74 -16.94
CA SER A 65 -10.46 -5.84 -16.32
C SER A 65 -10.34 -5.76 -14.81
N ILE A 66 -10.13 -6.92 -14.21
CA ILE A 66 -9.65 -7.08 -12.86
C ILE A 66 -8.21 -7.58 -12.95
N CYS A 67 -7.28 -6.88 -12.29
CA CYS A 67 -5.86 -7.21 -12.26
C CYS A 67 -5.48 -7.76 -10.89
N ILE A 68 -4.65 -8.81 -10.87
CA ILE A 68 -3.96 -9.29 -9.67
C ILE A 68 -2.52 -8.79 -9.74
N TYR A 69 -2.09 -8.10 -8.70
CA TYR A 69 -0.75 -7.55 -8.57
C TYR A 69 0.00 -8.22 -7.44
N ASP A 70 1.18 -8.75 -7.74
CA ASP A 70 2.10 -9.30 -6.75
C ASP A 70 3.06 -8.21 -6.29
N LEU A 71 3.00 -7.86 -5.00
CA LEU A 71 3.83 -6.82 -4.41
C LEU A 71 5.29 -7.26 -4.22
N GLY A 72 5.55 -8.55 -4.03
CA GLY A 72 6.90 -9.09 -3.91
C GLY A 72 7.62 -9.15 -5.25
N ALA A 73 6.90 -9.46 -6.33
CA ALA A 73 7.44 -9.46 -7.69
C ALA A 73 7.34 -8.09 -8.40
N ASN A 74 6.63 -7.14 -7.79
CA ASN A 74 6.34 -5.80 -8.32
C ASN A 74 5.78 -5.80 -9.75
N LYS A 75 4.76 -6.63 -10.01
CA LYS A 75 4.13 -6.73 -11.34
C LYS A 75 2.71 -7.28 -11.28
N VAL A 76 1.95 -7.02 -12.35
CA VAL A 76 0.69 -7.71 -12.62
C VAL A 76 0.99 -9.18 -12.97
N THR A 77 0.39 -10.11 -12.23
CA THR A 77 0.53 -11.55 -12.47
C THR A 77 -0.61 -12.09 -13.32
N GLU A 78 -1.82 -11.55 -13.14
CA GLU A 78 -2.98 -11.91 -13.94
C GLU A 78 -3.85 -10.70 -14.28
N ARG A 79 -4.47 -10.75 -15.46
CA ARG A 79 -5.49 -9.81 -15.91
C ARG A 79 -6.70 -10.59 -16.42
N ILE A 80 -7.81 -10.40 -15.73
CA ILE A 80 -9.08 -11.07 -16.03
C ILE A 80 -9.97 -10.05 -16.75
N HIS A 81 -10.30 -10.32 -18.01
CA HIS A 81 -11.30 -9.54 -18.74
C HIS A 81 -12.68 -9.83 -18.15
N ALA A 82 -13.17 -8.91 -17.32
CA ALA A 82 -14.36 -9.12 -16.50
C ALA A 82 -15.56 -8.30 -17.00
N HIS A 83 -15.29 -7.17 -17.66
CA HIS A 83 -16.33 -6.28 -18.14
C HIS A 83 -16.39 -6.41 -19.66
N VAL A 84 -17.38 -7.18 -20.12
CA VAL A 84 -17.78 -7.17 -21.53
C VAL A 84 -18.70 -5.96 -21.68
N VAL A 85 -18.34 -5.04 -22.58
CA VAL A 85 -19.26 -3.98 -23.02
C VAL A 85 -20.45 -4.61 -23.75
#